data_AF-A0A402AKU1-F1
#
_entry.id   AF-A0A402AKU1-F1
#
_cell.length_a   1.000
_cell.length_b   1.000
_cell.length_c   1.000
_cell.angle_alpha   90.00
_cell.angle_beta   90.00
_cell.angle_gamma   90.00
#
_symmetry.space_group_name_H-M   'P 1'
#
loop_
_entity.id
_entity.type
_entity.pdbx_description
1 polymer ?
#
loop_
_entity_poly.entity_id
_entity_poly.type
_entity_poly.pdbx_seq_one_letter_code
_entity_poly.pdbx_strand_id
1 'polypeptide(L)'
;MQNCPNCEKLLSPGMTRCPYCRYELPMPAAEDSYHIYYTGAAQATRGHASYNKNGSEPYGGQKTLQSQRYVVSVATAPTAQAHMSQQSNTLSGIILGAIVLLVLLLIASGVSLLYYATVTHPIQLHTQATATARAVHVANVQSSATARTQATQSAINQKWARATVAAQATAQAKATAIALKNIYVQSTSGQPVIDSSLLVQTSQKWDIYPTKDGGGCAFTDGALHSSVFQNGFYAPCIAHATHFQNFALEVQMTILQGDEGGIIFRSNNHDKNFYSFRLKTDGTYGLILTRNDGHTIPLVYDKSKLIRTGADQTNTLTIIARGDNIYLYINKQYVGSASDDTYEAGTIGVIALALNHGTTVAFNNLRVWQL
;
A
#
# COMPACT_ATOMS: atom_id res chain seq x y z
N MET A 1 -7.68 35.43 39.57
CA MET A 1 -6.49 36.06 38.98
C MET A 1 -5.77 36.79 40.11
N GLN A 2 -4.47 36.57 40.28
CA GLN A 2 -3.65 37.15 41.35
C GLN A 2 -2.44 37.83 40.73
N ASN A 3 -1.92 38.91 41.30
CA ASN A 3 -0.65 39.48 40.84
C ASN A 3 0.52 38.69 41.43
N CYS A 4 1.59 38.52 40.64
CA CYS A 4 2.83 37.92 41.14
C CYS A 4 3.35 38.73 42.34
N PRO A 5 3.63 38.10 43.50
CA PRO A 5 4.18 38.80 44.66
C PRO A 5 5.53 39.48 44.40
N ASN A 6 6.29 39.00 43.41
CA ASN A 6 7.65 39.48 43.13
C ASN A 6 7.72 40.51 41.99
N CYS A 7 6.82 40.47 41.00
CA CYS A 7 6.88 41.37 39.85
C CYS A 7 5.55 42.05 39.51
N GLU A 8 4.53 41.86 40.34
CA GLU A 8 3.20 42.48 40.28
C GLU A 8 2.42 42.27 38.97
N LYS A 9 2.94 41.45 38.05
CA LYS A 9 2.26 41.09 36.81
C LYS A 9 1.07 40.19 37.12
N LEU A 10 -0.03 40.42 36.42
CA LEU A 10 -1.23 39.59 36.51
C LEU A 10 -0.89 38.14 36.14
N LEU A 11 -1.26 37.23 37.02
CA LEU A 11 -1.08 35.79 36.84
C LEU A 11 -2.41 35.12 36.56
N SER A 12 -2.36 34.14 35.67
CA SER A 12 -3.47 33.23 35.46
C SER A 12 -3.73 32.43 36.74
N PRO A 13 -4.99 32.05 37.02
CA PRO A 13 -5.30 31.13 38.13
C PRO A 13 -4.41 29.87 38.10
N GLY A 14 -4.17 29.23 39.24
CA GLY A 14 -3.45 27.95 39.28
C GLY A 14 -1.95 27.95 38.94
N MET A 15 -1.36 29.09 38.55
CA MET A 15 0.09 29.19 38.34
C MET A 15 0.86 28.85 39.61
N THR A 16 1.84 27.96 39.51
CA THR A 16 2.79 27.65 40.59
C THR A 16 4.12 28.39 40.43
N ARG A 17 4.33 29.05 39.29
CA ARG A 17 5.53 29.85 39.00
C ARG A 17 5.19 31.02 38.08
N CYS A 18 5.71 32.20 38.41
CA CYS A 18 5.53 33.41 37.62
C CYS A 18 6.40 33.37 36.35
N PRO A 19 5.86 33.56 35.15
CA PRO A 19 6.64 33.58 33.91
C PRO A 19 7.61 34.76 33.83
N TYR A 20 7.23 35.91 34.39
CA TYR A 20 7.96 37.15 34.20
C TYR A 20 9.22 37.24 35.07
N CYS A 21 9.21 36.62 36.23
CA CYS A 21 10.30 36.71 37.21
C CYS A 21 10.70 35.37 37.82
N ARG A 22 10.12 34.27 37.34
CA ARG A 22 10.35 32.89 37.78
C ARG A 22 10.08 32.59 39.27
N TYR A 23 9.41 33.51 39.97
CA TYR A 23 9.02 33.38 41.38
C TYR A 23 8.00 32.26 41.58
N GLU A 24 8.25 31.35 42.52
CA GLU A 24 7.34 30.25 42.86
C GLU A 24 6.17 30.77 43.70
N LEU A 25 4.94 30.45 43.29
CA LEU A 25 3.73 30.83 43.99
C LEU A 25 3.34 29.77 45.04
N PRO A 26 2.87 30.17 46.23
CA PRO A 26 2.30 29.23 47.19
C PRO A 26 1.02 28.60 46.63
N MET A 27 0.98 27.26 46.54
CA MET A 27 -0.21 26.53 46.07
C MET A 27 -1.38 26.74 47.04
N PRO A 28 -2.57 27.18 46.58
CA PRO A 28 -3.78 27.07 47.39
C PRO A 28 -4.17 25.59 47.53
N ALA A 29 -4.53 25.19 48.75
CA ALA A 29 -4.99 23.84 49.02
C ALA A 29 -6.35 23.58 48.34
N ALA A 30 -6.35 22.56 47.48
CA ALA A 30 -7.50 21.82 46.97
C ALA A 30 -8.57 22.58 46.16
N GLU A 31 -8.54 22.39 44.85
CA GLU A 31 -9.73 22.13 44.02
C GLU A 31 -9.42 20.92 43.14
N ASP A 32 -10.42 20.05 42.95
CA ASP A 32 -10.29 18.68 42.44
C ASP A 32 -9.34 18.53 41.24
N SER A 33 -8.18 17.96 41.51
CA SER A 33 -7.18 17.61 40.50
C SER A 33 -7.74 16.52 39.59
N TYR A 34 -8.08 16.86 38.35
CA TYR A 34 -8.42 15.88 37.31
C TYR A 34 -7.26 14.89 37.14
N HIS A 35 -7.54 13.61 37.40
CA HIS A 35 -6.65 12.49 37.11
C HIS A 35 -7.37 11.57 36.14
N ILE A 36 -6.81 11.40 34.93
CA ILE A 36 -7.27 10.36 34.02
C ILE A 36 -6.06 9.54 33.58
N TYR A 37 -6.17 8.22 33.76
CA TYR A 37 -5.14 7.25 33.43
C TYR A 37 -5.16 6.98 31.92
N TYR A 38 -3.99 6.92 31.30
CA TYR A 38 -3.82 6.47 29.92
C TYR A 38 -3.66 4.95 29.88
N THR A 39 -4.61 4.24 29.25
CA THR A 39 -4.39 2.85 28.85
C THR A 39 -3.81 2.85 27.44
N GLY A 40 -2.58 2.36 27.30
CA GLY A 40 -1.84 2.39 26.03
C GLY A 40 -2.58 1.67 24.90
N ALA A 41 -2.46 2.21 23.69
CA ALA A 41 -2.97 1.56 22.49
C ALA A 41 -2.33 0.17 22.33
N ALA A 42 -3.15 -0.88 22.33
CA ALA A 42 -2.72 -2.21 21.94
C ALA A 42 -2.21 -2.14 20.49
N GLN A 43 -0.96 -2.54 20.26
CA GLN A 43 -0.36 -2.60 18.94
C GLN A 43 -1.16 -3.57 18.07
N ALA A 44 -1.95 -3.04 17.13
CA ALA A 44 -2.59 -3.84 16.10
C ALA A 44 -1.51 -4.42 15.18
N THR A 45 -1.22 -5.71 15.34
CA THR A 45 -0.43 -6.48 14.39
C THR A 45 -1.19 -6.56 13.06
N ARG A 46 -0.48 -6.32 11.95
CA ARG A 46 -1.02 -6.41 10.59
C ARG A 46 -1.53 -7.83 10.31
N GLY A 47 -2.84 -8.05 10.43
CA GLY A 47 -3.52 -9.21 9.90
C GLY A 47 -3.87 -8.99 8.43
N HIS A 48 -3.08 -9.52 7.51
CA HIS A 48 -3.50 -9.66 6.11
C HIS A 48 -4.61 -10.73 6.04
N ALA A 49 -5.84 -10.29 5.82
CA ALA A 49 -6.95 -11.15 5.48
C ALA A 49 -6.79 -11.66 4.04
N SER A 50 -6.35 -12.91 3.87
CA SER A 50 -6.50 -13.64 2.61
C SER A 50 -7.94 -14.16 2.53
N TYR A 51 -8.70 -13.51 1.66
CA TYR A 51 -9.99 -13.96 1.16
C TYR A 51 -9.75 -15.19 0.27
N ASN A 52 -10.35 -16.33 0.60
CA ASN A 52 -10.63 -17.34 -0.43
C ASN A 52 -11.98 -17.99 -0.15
N LYS A 53 -12.95 -17.62 -1.00
CA LYS A 53 -14.24 -18.28 -1.16
C LYS A 53 -13.99 -19.59 -1.90
N ASN A 54 -14.62 -20.67 -1.47
CA ASN A 54 -15.21 -21.64 -2.40
C ASN A 54 -16.17 -22.56 -1.66
N GLY A 55 -17.43 -22.51 -2.09
CA GLY A 55 -18.43 -23.52 -1.83
C GLY A 55 -19.41 -23.54 -3.00
N SER A 56 -19.55 -24.71 -3.64
CA SER A 56 -20.82 -25.33 -4.06
C SER A 56 -20.57 -26.51 -5.01
N GLU A 57 -21.14 -27.68 -4.68
CA GLU A 57 -21.29 -28.94 -5.45
C GLU A 57 -22.28 -28.77 -6.66
N PRO A 58 -22.86 -29.81 -7.35
CA PRO A 58 -22.67 -31.28 -7.35
C PRO A 58 -22.76 -32.02 -8.73
N TYR A 59 -22.45 -33.34 -8.71
CA TYR A 59 -22.91 -34.53 -9.49
C TYR A 59 -23.09 -34.55 -11.04
N GLY A 60 -22.58 -35.63 -11.68
CA GLY A 60 -23.15 -36.19 -12.92
C GLY A 60 -22.31 -37.20 -13.75
N GLY A 61 -22.55 -38.51 -13.60
CA GLY A 61 -22.85 -39.44 -14.71
C GLY A 61 -21.74 -40.12 -15.57
N GLN A 62 -21.80 -41.47 -15.64
CA GLN A 62 -20.92 -42.44 -16.33
C GLN A 62 -21.07 -42.53 -17.88
N LYS A 63 -20.04 -43.09 -18.59
CA LYS A 63 -20.05 -44.39 -19.36
C LYS A 63 -18.95 -44.49 -20.45
N THR A 64 -17.96 -45.39 -20.29
CA THR A 64 -17.64 -46.64 -21.05
C THR A 64 -17.42 -46.59 -22.58
N LEU A 65 -16.27 -47.11 -23.05
CA LEU A 65 -16.06 -48.24 -24.01
C LEU A 65 -14.62 -48.20 -24.58
N GLN A 66 -13.76 -49.13 -24.16
CA GLN A 66 -13.34 -50.37 -24.86
C GLN A 66 -12.32 -50.19 -26.00
N SER A 67 -11.17 -50.83 -25.80
CA SER A 67 -10.11 -51.04 -26.77
C SER A 67 -10.41 -52.24 -27.66
N GLN A 68 -10.21 -52.08 -28.96
CA GLN A 68 -10.13 -53.19 -29.91
C GLN A 68 -8.77 -53.16 -30.61
N ARG A 69 -8.01 -54.24 -30.40
CA ARG A 69 -6.89 -54.63 -31.26
C ARG A 69 -7.46 -55.40 -32.44
N TYR A 70 -7.04 -55.05 -33.65
CA TYR A 70 -7.17 -55.94 -34.81
C TYR A 70 -5.79 -56.27 -35.37
N VAL A 71 -5.64 -57.55 -35.64
CA VAL A 71 -4.46 -58.25 -36.15
C VAL A 71 -4.50 -58.19 -37.67
N VAL A 72 -3.37 -57.95 -38.34
CA VAL A 72 -3.25 -58.13 -39.80
C VAL A 72 -2.29 -59.26 -40.09
N SER A 73 -2.81 -60.28 -40.74
CA SER A 73 -2.15 -61.52 -41.15
C SER A 73 -1.31 -61.31 -42.42
N VAL A 74 -0.13 -61.94 -42.44
CA VAL A 74 0.77 -62.02 -43.60
C VAL A 74 0.31 -63.17 -44.51
N ALA A 75 0.03 -62.87 -45.78
CA ALA A 75 -0.29 -63.87 -46.80
C ALA A 75 0.97 -64.30 -47.56
N THR A 76 1.16 -65.60 -47.69
CA THR A 76 2.23 -66.31 -48.37
C THR A 76 2.05 -66.33 -49.90
N ALA A 77 3.16 -66.30 -50.62
CA ALA A 77 3.23 -66.35 -52.08
C ALA A 77 2.91 -67.77 -52.63
N PRO A 78 2.25 -67.90 -53.79
CA PRO A 78 1.98 -69.19 -54.42
C PRO A 78 3.18 -69.74 -55.19
N THR A 79 3.40 -71.03 -55.01
CA THR A 79 4.31 -71.91 -55.75
C THR A 79 3.75 -72.20 -57.15
N ALA A 80 4.49 -71.82 -58.20
CA ALA A 80 4.18 -72.21 -59.57
C ALA A 80 4.87 -73.55 -59.91
N GLN A 81 4.05 -74.53 -60.29
CA GLN A 81 4.47 -75.85 -60.75
C GLN A 81 5.02 -75.77 -62.18
N ALA A 82 6.23 -76.29 -62.40
CA ALA A 82 6.82 -76.43 -63.71
C ALA A 82 6.42 -77.78 -64.33
N HIS A 83 5.72 -77.73 -65.47
CA HIS A 83 5.47 -78.91 -66.31
C HIS A 83 6.69 -79.17 -67.21
N MET A 84 7.33 -80.32 -67.01
CA MET A 84 8.26 -80.91 -67.97
C MET A 84 7.47 -81.39 -69.20
N SER A 85 7.82 -80.90 -70.38
CA SER A 85 7.52 -81.57 -71.65
C SER A 85 8.81 -81.71 -72.45
N GLN A 86 9.10 -82.96 -72.80
CA GLN A 86 10.31 -83.44 -73.43
C GLN A 86 10.01 -83.57 -74.92
N GLN A 87 10.67 -82.78 -75.79
CA GLN A 87 10.63 -83.03 -77.22
C GLN A 87 11.98 -82.73 -77.87
N SER A 88 12.39 -83.68 -78.69
CA SER A 88 13.73 -83.94 -79.21
C SER A 88 14.10 -83.11 -80.44
N ASN A 89 15.36 -82.68 -80.45
CA ASN A 89 16.31 -82.48 -81.56
C ASN A 89 15.82 -81.87 -82.88
N THR A 90 16.36 -80.71 -83.23
CA THR A 90 17.45 -80.58 -84.23
C THR A 90 17.94 -79.12 -84.28
N LEU A 91 19.23 -78.90 -84.00
CA LEU A 91 19.89 -77.59 -84.05
C LEU A 91 20.00 -77.11 -85.51
N SER A 92 19.49 -75.91 -85.79
CA SER A 92 19.74 -75.18 -87.05
C SER A 92 20.24 -73.77 -86.72
N GLY A 93 21.35 -73.37 -87.34
CA GLY A 93 22.26 -72.27 -86.95
C GLY A 93 21.68 -70.86 -86.86
N ILE A 94 20.38 -70.66 -87.10
CA ILE A 94 19.68 -69.37 -86.93
C ILE A 94 19.28 -69.12 -85.46
N ILE A 95 19.07 -70.19 -84.68
CA ILE A 95 18.74 -70.10 -83.25
C ILE A 95 19.95 -69.64 -82.41
N LEU A 96 21.17 -69.98 -82.82
CA LEU A 96 22.40 -69.49 -82.17
C LEU A 96 22.56 -67.97 -82.33
N GLY A 97 22.23 -67.41 -83.51
CA GLY A 97 22.25 -65.96 -83.72
C GLY A 97 21.21 -65.23 -82.88
N ALA A 98 19.99 -65.76 -82.78
CA ALA A 98 18.92 -65.21 -81.94
C ALA A 98 19.23 -65.32 -80.44
N ILE A 99 19.79 -66.45 -79.97
CA ILE A 99 20.22 -66.64 -78.58
C ILE A 99 21.37 -65.70 -78.24
N VAL A 100 22.37 -65.55 -79.11
CA VAL A 100 23.49 -64.61 -78.89
C VAL A 100 22.97 -63.17 -78.82
N LEU A 101 22.03 -62.78 -79.69
CA LEU A 101 21.42 -61.45 -79.65
C LEU A 101 20.58 -61.22 -78.38
N LEU A 102 19.87 -62.25 -77.92
CA LEU A 102 19.07 -62.21 -76.69
C LEU A 102 19.95 -62.19 -75.44
N VAL A 103 21.08 -62.90 -75.45
CA VAL A 103 22.11 -62.84 -74.40
C VAL A 103 22.76 -61.45 -74.37
N LEU A 104 23.08 -60.86 -75.53
CA LEU A 104 23.61 -59.50 -75.59
C LEU A 104 22.59 -58.45 -75.10
N LEU A 105 21.30 -58.61 -75.41
CA LEU A 105 20.23 -57.76 -74.87
C LEU A 105 20.07 -57.94 -73.35
N LEU A 106 20.18 -59.17 -72.83
CA LEU A 106 20.16 -59.43 -71.39
C LEU A 106 21.37 -58.82 -70.68
N ILE A 107 22.56 -58.91 -71.25
CA ILE A 107 23.78 -58.28 -70.71
C ILE A 107 23.64 -56.75 -70.74
N ALA A 108 23.18 -56.17 -71.85
CA ALA A 108 22.92 -54.74 -71.95
C ALA A 108 21.85 -54.26 -70.96
N SER A 109 20.79 -55.06 -70.76
CA SER A 109 19.75 -54.78 -69.76
C SER A 109 20.28 -54.90 -68.33
N GLY A 110 21.14 -55.88 -68.05
CA GLY A 110 21.75 -56.09 -66.74
C GLY A 110 22.75 -55.00 -66.38
N VAL A 111 23.59 -54.58 -67.33
CA VAL A 111 24.50 -53.43 -67.15
C VAL A 111 23.72 -52.13 -66.97
N SER A 112 22.61 -51.94 -67.71
CA SER A 112 21.73 -50.78 -67.54
C SER A 112 21.03 -50.78 -66.18
N LEU A 113 20.57 -51.94 -65.71
CA LEU A 113 19.92 -52.10 -64.40
C LEU A 113 20.92 -51.90 -63.25
N LEU A 114 22.15 -52.39 -63.40
CA LEU A 114 23.24 -52.15 -62.45
C LEU A 114 23.66 -50.68 -62.42
N TYR A 115 23.77 -50.03 -63.58
CA TYR A 115 24.02 -48.58 -63.66
C TYR A 115 22.88 -47.80 -63.00
N TYR A 116 21.64 -48.21 -63.22
CA TYR A 116 20.49 -47.59 -62.58
C TYR A 116 20.50 -47.77 -61.05
N ALA A 117 20.73 -49.00 -60.58
CA ALA A 117 20.72 -49.34 -59.15
C ALA A 117 21.91 -48.77 -58.38
N THR A 118 23.10 -48.70 -58.99
CA THR A 118 24.34 -48.30 -58.31
C THR A 118 24.71 -46.84 -58.51
N VAL A 119 24.21 -46.18 -59.57
CA VAL A 119 24.55 -44.79 -59.89
C VAL A 119 23.31 -43.90 -59.82
N THR A 120 22.28 -44.13 -60.64
CA THR A 120 21.19 -43.15 -60.78
C THR A 120 20.21 -43.14 -59.60
N HIS A 121 19.81 -44.31 -59.09
CA HIS A 121 18.90 -44.42 -57.96
C HIS A 121 19.47 -43.81 -56.67
N PRO A 122 20.73 -44.09 -56.25
CA PRO A 122 21.31 -43.45 -55.07
C PRO A 122 21.52 -41.93 -55.25
N ILE A 123 21.82 -41.44 -56.47
CA ILE A 123 21.87 -40.00 -56.77
C ILE A 123 20.48 -39.36 -56.63
N GLN A 124 19.42 -40.02 -57.11
CA GLN A 124 18.03 -39.57 -56.93
C GLN A 124 17.63 -39.52 -55.45
N LEU A 125 17.99 -40.54 -54.67
CA LEU A 125 17.74 -40.56 -53.22
C LEU A 125 18.53 -39.45 -52.50
N HIS A 126 19.79 -39.21 -52.87
CA HIS A 126 20.59 -38.11 -52.30
C HIS A 126 20.03 -36.73 -52.63
N THR A 127 19.61 -36.50 -53.88
CA THR A 127 19.00 -35.23 -54.30
C THR A 127 17.67 -35.00 -53.61
N GLN A 128 16.84 -36.05 -53.45
CA GLN A 128 15.59 -35.96 -52.69
C GLN A 128 15.83 -35.76 -51.19
N ALA A 129 16.76 -36.49 -50.57
CA ALA A 129 17.13 -36.31 -49.17
C ALA A 129 17.68 -34.90 -48.91
N THR A 130 18.48 -34.36 -49.82
CA THR A 130 18.99 -32.98 -49.73
C THR A 130 17.88 -31.95 -49.88
N ALA A 131 16.94 -32.16 -50.79
CA ALA A 131 15.78 -31.29 -50.95
C ALA A 131 14.90 -31.25 -49.69
N THR A 132 14.63 -32.42 -49.09
CA THR A 132 13.87 -32.52 -47.84
C THR A 132 14.62 -31.89 -46.66
N ALA A 133 15.93 -32.16 -46.53
CA ALA A 133 16.75 -31.56 -45.48
C ALA A 133 16.79 -30.02 -45.58
N ARG A 134 16.90 -29.48 -46.81
CA ARG A 134 16.81 -28.03 -47.05
C ARG A 134 15.42 -27.48 -46.70
N ALA A 135 14.35 -28.17 -47.10
CA ALA A 135 12.98 -27.75 -46.77
C ALA A 135 12.74 -27.70 -45.25
N VAL A 136 13.21 -28.71 -44.51
CA VAL A 136 13.13 -28.74 -43.04
C VAL A 136 13.99 -27.63 -42.42
N HIS A 137 15.21 -27.41 -42.92
CA HIS A 137 16.06 -26.33 -42.42
C HIS A 137 15.42 -24.95 -42.63
N VAL A 138 14.88 -24.67 -43.82
CA VAL A 138 14.18 -23.43 -44.12
C VAL A 138 12.93 -23.27 -43.24
N ALA A 139 12.14 -24.33 -43.06
CA ALA A 139 10.99 -24.30 -42.16
C ALA A 139 11.38 -23.99 -40.70
N ASN A 140 12.46 -24.59 -40.20
CA ASN A 140 12.98 -24.34 -38.86
C ASN A 140 13.54 -22.92 -38.69
N VAL A 141 14.24 -22.39 -39.69
CA VAL A 141 14.74 -21.01 -39.68
C VAL A 141 13.57 -20.02 -39.70
N GLN A 142 12.55 -20.27 -40.53
CA GLN A 142 11.38 -19.41 -40.64
C GLN A 142 10.51 -19.43 -39.37
N SER A 143 10.30 -20.60 -38.77
CA SER A 143 9.56 -20.72 -37.50
C SER A 143 10.33 -20.04 -36.35
N SER A 144 11.65 -20.21 -36.30
CA SER A 144 12.52 -19.54 -35.31
C SER A 144 12.53 -18.01 -35.50
N ALA A 145 12.59 -17.52 -36.74
CA ALA A 145 12.52 -16.09 -37.03
C ALA A 145 11.15 -15.51 -36.62
N THR A 146 10.06 -16.19 -36.95
CA THR A 146 8.70 -15.78 -36.58
C THR A 146 8.52 -15.75 -35.07
N ALA A 147 8.99 -16.78 -34.36
CA ALA A 147 8.94 -16.86 -32.90
C ALA A 147 9.75 -15.72 -32.25
N ARG A 148 10.93 -15.37 -32.78
CA ARG A 148 11.72 -14.23 -32.32
C ARG A 148 10.98 -12.90 -32.52
N THR A 149 10.42 -12.65 -33.70
CA THR A 149 9.66 -11.42 -33.97
C THR A 149 8.43 -11.30 -33.07
N GLN A 150 7.68 -12.38 -32.87
CA GLN A 150 6.53 -12.42 -31.96
C GLN A 150 6.96 -12.18 -30.50
N ALA A 151 8.07 -12.77 -30.05
CA ALA A 151 8.62 -12.53 -28.72
C ALA A 151 9.06 -11.07 -28.55
N THR A 152 9.75 -10.49 -29.54
CA THR A 152 10.16 -9.08 -29.53
C THR A 152 8.96 -8.14 -29.49
N GLN A 153 7.94 -8.36 -30.33
CA GLN A 153 6.73 -7.54 -30.34
C GLN A 153 5.96 -7.66 -29.01
N SER A 154 5.88 -8.87 -28.45
CA SER A 154 5.26 -9.10 -27.14
C SER A 154 6.01 -8.36 -26.03
N ALA A 155 7.35 -8.38 -26.05
CA ALA A 155 8.17 -7.63 -25.09
C ALA A 155 7.99 -6.11 -25.23
N ILE A 156 7.91 -5.59 -26.45
CA ILE A 156 7.63 -4.18 -26.73
C ILE A 156 6.24 -3.80 -26.19
N ASN A 157 5.21 -4.56 -26.54
CA ASN A 157 3.84 -4.31 -26.07
C ASN A 157 3.73 -4.34 -24.54
N GLN A 158 4.41 -5.28 -23.88
CA GLN A 158 4.47 -5.33 -22.42
C GLN A 158 5.18 -4.11 -21.82
N LYS A 159 6.25 -3.62 -22.45
CA LYS A 159 6.96 -2.41 -22.01
C LYS A 159 6.05 -1.18 -22.09
N TRP A 160 5.33 -0.99 -23.19
CA TRP A 160 4.35 0.10 -23.35
C TRP A 160 3.21 -0.01 -22.34
N ALA A 161 2.64 -1.20 -22.17
CA ALA A 161 1.58 -1.43 -21.20
C ALA A 161 2.01 -1.07 -19.76
N ARG A 162 3.22 -1.48 -19.35
CA ARG A 162 3.78 -1.13 -18.03
C ARG A 162 4.02 0.38 -17.88
N ALA A 163 4.55 1.03 -18.91
CA ALA A 163 4.77 2.47 -18.90
C ALA A 163 3.45 3.25 -18.76
N THR A 164 2.41 2.83 -19.47
CA THR A 164 1.07 3.44 -19.39
C THR A 164 0.45 3.28 -18.00
N VAL A 165 0.50 2.08 -17.42
CA VAL A 165 -0.01 1.84 -16.06
C VAL A 165 0.76 2.68 -15.02
N ALA A 166 2.09 2.76 -15.13
CA ALA A 166 2.91 3.58 -14.24
C ALA A 166 2.60 5.08 -14.38
N ALA A 167 2.38 5.56 -15.61
CA ALA A 167 1.99 6.95 -15.87
C ALA A 167 0.61 7.27 -15.29
N GLN A 168 -0.37 6.38 -15.46
CA GLN A 168 -1.72 6.53 -14.88
C GLN A 168 -1.68 6.53 -13.35
N ALA A 169 -0.93 5.60 -12.72
CA ALA A 169 -0.76 5.57 -11.28
C ALA A 169 -0.13 6.87 -10.74
N THR A 170 0.87 7.41 -11.45
CA THR A 170 1.50 8.69 -11.10
C THR A 170 0.53 9.87 -11.24
N ALA A 171 -0.26 9.91 -12.32
CA ALA A 171 -1.26 10.95 -12.53
C ALA A 171 -2.34 10.92 -11.44
N GLN A 172 -2.82 9.73 -11.06
CA GLN A 172 -3.80 9.55 -9.99
C GLN A 172 -3.23 9.98 -8.64
N ALA A 173 -2.00 9.59 -8.30
CA ALA A 173 -1.34 10.02 -7.06
C ALA A 173 -1.19 11.55 -6.98
N LYS A 174 -0.83 12.21 -8.09
CA LYS A 174 -0.77 13.67 -8.18
C LYS A 174 -2.14 14.33 -8.00
N ALA A 175 -3.18 13.79 -8.65
CA ALA A 175 -4.54 14.29 -8.52
C ALA A 175 -5.04 14.20 -7.07
N THR A 176 -4.80 13.06 -6.40
CA THR A 176 -5.14 12.87 -4.98
C THR A 176 -4.39 13.87 -4.08
N ALA A 177 -3.09 14.07 -4.30
CA ALA A 177 -2.32 15.04 -3.52
C ALA A 177 -2.82 16.48 -3.70
N ILE A 178 -3.22 16.86 -4.92
CA ILE A 178 -3.83 18.16 -5.20
C ILE A 178 -5.18 18.28 -4.50
N ALA A 179 -6.03 17.26 -4.55
CA ALA A 179 -7.32 17.27 -3.88
C ALA A 179 -7.18 17.45 -2.36
N LEU A 180 -6.27 16.71 -1.72
CA LEU A 180 -6.02 16.81 -0.27
C LEU A 180 -5.44 18.16 0.14
N LYS A 181 -4.60 18.77 -0.71
CA LYS A 181 -4.14 20.15 -0.53
C LYS A 181 -5.29 21.16 -0.68
N ASN A 182 -6.17 20.96 -1.65
CA ASN A 182 -7.32 21.84 -1.87
C ASN A 182 -8.30 21.80 -0.70
N ILE A 183 -8.50 20.65 -0.05
CA ILE A 183 -9.30 20.55 1.18
C ILE A 183 -8.74 21.49 2.26
N TYR A 184 -7.42 21.49 2.46
CA TYR A 184 -6.76 22.40 3.42
C TYR A 184 -6.97 23.87 3.04
N VAL A 185 -6.66 24.25 1.80
CA VAL A 185 -6.78 25.64 1.36
C VAL A 185 -8.22 26.14 1.47
N GLN A 186 -9.20 25.36 1.00
CA GLN A 186 -10.61 25.76 1.06
C GLN A 186 -11.09 25.92 2.50
N SER A 187 -10.75 24.95 3.37
CA SER A 187 -11.18 24.94 4.77
C SER A 187 -10.51 26.02 5.63
N THR A 188 -9.47 26.68 5.12
CA THR A 188 -8.71 27.72 5.85
C THR A 188 -8.71 29.08 5.12
N SER A 189 -9.50 29.23 4.04
CA SER A 189 -9.48 30.42 3.18
C SER A 189 -10.27 31.62 3.73
N GLY A 190 -11.24 31.36 4.60
CA GLY A 190 -12.11 32.39 5.20
C GLY A 190 -11.49 33.07 6.42
N GLN A 191 -12.23 34.03 6.99
CA GLN A 191 -11.89 34.57 8.30
C GLN A 191 -12.16 33.51 9.38
N PRO A 192 -11.19 33.21 10.26
CA PRO A 192 -11.41 32.27 11.35
C PRO A 192 -12.43 32.83 12.35
N VAL A 193 -13.29 31.96 12.87
CA VAL A 193 -14.24 32.29 13.96
C VAL A 193 -13.54 32.41 15.31
N ILE A 194 -12.35 31.81 15.45
CA ILE A 194 -11.44 32.02 16.57
C ILE A 194 -10.05 32.32 15.97
N ASP A 195 -9.49 33.48 16.29
CA ASP A 195 -8.08 33.80 16.07
C ASP A 195 -7.48 34.20 17.41
N SER A 196 -6.70 33.32 18.01
CA SER A 196 -6.15 33.50 19.35
C SER A 196 -4.65 33.22 19.38
N SER A 197 -3.90 34.18 19.90
CA SER A 197 -2.47 34.00 20.14
C SER A 197 -2.18 32.98 21.26
N LEU A 198 -3.18 32.67 22.11
CA LEU A 198 -3.05 31.88 23.34
C LEU A 198 -2.01 32.44 24.32
N LEU A 199 -1.88 33.77 24.40
CA LEU A 199 -1.00 34.44 25.38
C LEU A 199 -1.65 34.58 26.75
N VAL A 200 -2.98 34.70 26.77
CA VAL A 200 -3.80 34.97 27.94
C VAL A 200 -5.17 34.32 27.75
N GLN A 201 -5.94 34.23 28.83
CA GLN A 201 -7.33 33.78 28.77
C GLN A 201 -8.15 34.69 27.86
N THR A 202 -9.00 34.07 27.04
CA THR A 202 -9.90 34.73 26.09
C THR A 202 -11.34 34.28 26.34
N SER A 203 -12.28 34.68 25.46
CA SER A 203 -13.69 34.29 25.56
C SER A 203 -13.94 32.78 25.44
N GLN A 204 -12.95 32.00 24.99
CA GLN A 204 -13.02 30.54 24.86
C GLN A 204 -13.04 29.78 26.20
N LYS A 205 -12.73 30.44 27.33
CA LYS A 205 -12.73 29.85 28.68
C LYS A 205 -11.92 28.56 28.76
N TRP A 206 -10.63 28.66 28.47
CA TRP A 206 -9.69 27.55 28.62
C TRP A 206 -9.60 27.10 30.07
N ASP A 207 -9.48 25.79 30.28
CA ASP A 207 -9.10 25.22 31.55
C ASP A 207 -7.77 25.76 32.04
N ILE A 208 -7.76 26.15 33.31
CA ILE A 208 -6.58 26.64 34.00
C ILE A 208 -6.61 26.04 35.40
N TYR A 209 -5.80 25.02 35.63
CA TYR A 209 -5.77 24.26 36.87
C TYR A 209 -4.38 23.65 37.10
N PRO A 210 -3.97 23.43 38.36
CA PRO A 210 -2.78 22.66 38.69
C PRO A 210 -3.10 21.16 38.82
N THR A 211 -2.17 20.29 38.43
CA THR A 211 -2.18 18.86 38.79
C THR A 211 -1.35 18.61 40.05
N LYS A 212 -1.58 17.47 40.73
CA LYS A 212 -0.85 17.13 41.97
C LYS A 212 0.66 16.98 41.80
N ASP A 213 1.10 16.65 40.60
CA ASP A 213 2.52 16.52 40.24
C ASP A 213 3.18 17.87 39.89
N GLY A 214 2.44 18.99 40.02
CA GLY A 214 2.93 20.34 39.73
C GLY A 214 2.77 20.79 38.27
N GLY A 215 2.15 19.95 37.42
CA GLY A 215 1.75 20.31 36.06
C GLY A 215 0.39 21.00 35.98
N GLY A 216 -0.30 20.80 34.86
CA GLY A 216 -1.65 21.28 34.61
C GLY A 216 -1.76 22.18 33.38
N CYS A 217 -2.66 23.15 33.43
CA CYS A 217 -2.92 24.09 32.34
C CYS A 217 -2.69 25.53 32.80
N ALA A 218 -1.82 26.26 32.10
CA ALA A 218 -1.53 27.66 32.44
C ALA A 218 -1.03 28.46 31.22
N PHE A 219 -1.40 29.75 31.16
CA PHE A 219 -0.83 30.68 30.18
C PHE A 219 0.51 31.23 30.64
N THR A 220 1.63 30.70 30.17
CA THR A 220 2.98 31.06 30.63
C THR A 220 3.92 31.17 29.45
N ASP A 221 4.99 31.95 29.57
CA ASP A 221 6.03 32.12 28.55
C ASP A 221 5.50 32.43 27.13
N GLY A 222 4.37 33.14 27.06
CA GLY A 222 3.73 33.52 25.79
C GLY A 222 3.05 32.37 25.06
N ALA A 223 2.54 31.38 25.78
CA ALA A 223 1.73 30.29 25.22
C ALA A 223 0.77 29.71 26.28
N LEU A 224 -0.21 28.93 25.83
CA LEU A 224 -0.93 28.01 26.71
C LEU A 224 -0.06 26.76 26.88
N HIS A 225 0.33 26.46 28.11
CA HIS A 225 1.09 25.27 28.45
C HIS A 225 0.15 24.19 29.00
N SER A 226 0.32 22.98 28.49
CA SER A 226 -0.18 21.74 29.10
C SER A 226 1.01 20.96 29.63
N SER A 227 0.99 20.57 30.90
CA SER A 227 2.08 19.82 31.53
C SER A 227 1.58 18.70 32.42
N VAL A 228 2.31 17.60 32.43
CA VAL A 228 2.06 16.43 33.27
C VAL A 228 3.40 15.75 33.52
N PHE A 229 3.72 15.46 34.77
CA PHE A 229 5.01 14.90 35.18
C PHE A 229 4.91 13.46 35.68
N GLN A 230 3.70 12.99 36.01
CA GLN A 230 3.44 11.60 36.34
C GLN A 230 3.27 10.74 35.09
N ASN A 231 4.08 9.70 34.96
CA ASN A 231 4.01 8.74 33.86
C ASN A 231 2.66 8.00 33.82
N GLY A 232 2.14 7.78 32.61
CA GLY A 232 0.84 7.16 32.37
C GLY A 232 -0.34 8.11 32.48
N PHE A 233 -0.10 9.42 32.59
CA PHE A 233 -1.15 10.45 32.69
C PHE A 233 -1.07 11.48 31.57
N TYR A 234 -2.15 12.23 31.43
CA TYR A 234 -2.27 13.35 30.52
C TYR A 234 -2.95 14.54 31.20
N ALA A 235 -2.69 15.74 30.66
CA ALA A 235 -3.31 16.99 31.12
C ALA A 235 -4.10 17.63 29.96
N PRO A 236 -5.43 17.45 29.89
CA PRO A 236 -6.25 18.14 28.89
C PRO A 236 -6.48 19.60 29.30
N CYS A 237 -6.31 20.54 28.37
CA CYS A 237 -6.73 21.93 28.54
C CYS A 237 -7.87 22.22 27.58
N ILE A 238 -9.11 22.23 28.06
CA ILE A 238 -10.31 22.33 27.22
C ILE A 238 -10.83 23.76 27.19
N ALA A 239 -11.29 24.20 26.01
CA ALA A 239 -11.95 25.47 25.80
C ALA A 239 -13.47 25.32 25.98
N HIS A 240 -13.98 25.43 27.21
CA HIS A 240 -15.38 25.11 27.55
C HIS A 240 -16.43 26.00 26.88
N ALA A 241 -16.06 27.20 26.40
CA ALA A 241 -16.97 28.07 25.67
C ALA A 241 -16.91 27.84 24.14
N THR A 242 -16.63 26.61 23.70
CA THR A 242 -16.58 26.22 22.28
C THR A 242 -17.49 25.03 21.99
N HIS A 243 -18.01 24.95 20.77
CA HIS A 243 -18.78 23.80 20.33
C HIS A 243 -18.76 23.72 18.80
N PHE A 244 -18.12 22.70 18.24
CA PHE A 244 -17.91 22.57 16.80
C PHE A 244 -18.28 21.17 16.28
N GLN A 245 -18.96 21.13 15.13
CA GLN A 245 -19.28 19.89 14.39
C GLN A 245 -18.37 19.78 13.15
N ASN A 246 -18.52 20.71 12.20
CA ASN A 246 -17.70 20.81 10.98
C ASN A 246 -16.78 22.02 11.08
N PHE A 247 -15.47 21.78 11.08
CA PHE A 247 -14.50 22.84 11.32
C PHE A 247 -13.09 22.45 10.86
N ALA A 248 -12.27 23.47 10.61
CA ALA A 248 -10.83 23.34 10.58
C ALA A 248 -10.24 23.98 11.84
N LEU A 249 -9.27 23.33 12.47
CA LEU A 249 -8.51 23.89 13.61
C LEU A 249 -7.03 23.78 13.29
N GLU A 250 -6.33 24.90 13.33
CA GLU A 250 -4.87 25.00 13.20
C GLU A 250 -4.26 25.57 14.49
N VAL A 251 -3.20 24.94 14.99
CA VAL A 251 -2.43 25.48 16.13
C VAL A 251 -0.95 25.18 15.94
N GLN A 252 -0.10 26.06 16.47
CA GLN A 252 1.33 25.78 16.61
C GLN A 252 1.60 25.15 17.97
N MET A 253 2.32 24.04 17.95
CA MET A 253 2.60 23.22 19.13
C MET A 253 4.11 22.98 19.23
N THR A 254 4.67 23.17 20.41
CA THR A 254 6.07 22.84 20.72
C THR A 254 6.10 21.91 21.93
N ILE A 255 6.66 20.70 21.77
CA ILE A 255 6.96 19.83 22.91
C ILE A 255 8.26 20.35 23.52
N LEU A 256 8.16 21.11 24.62
CA LEU A 256 9.32 21.71 25.29
C LEU A 256 10.18 20.64 25.96
N GLN A 257 9.53 19.65 26.58
CA GLN A 257 10.17 18.46 27.12
C GLN A 257 9.18 17.29 27.12
N GLY A 258 9.72 16.07 27.13
CA GLY A 258 8.95 14.83 27.29
C GLY A 258 8.53 14.18 25.97
N ASP A 259 7.36 13.55 26.00
CA ASP A 259 7.03 12.49 25.04
C ASP A 259 6.07 12.93 23.94
N GLU A 260 4.89 13.43 24.31
CA GLU A 260 3.77 13.55 23.39
C GLU A 260 2.85 14.74 23.69
N GLY A 261 2.39 15.40 22.64
CA GLY A 261 1.44 16.51 22.72
C GLY A 261 0.47 16.49 21.55
N GLY A 262 -0.67 17.19 21.69
CA GLY A 262 -1.65 17.22 20.61
C GLY A 262 -2.80 18.19 20.79
N ILE A 263 -3.74 18.10 19.85
CA ILE A 263 -5.03 18.77 19.85
C ILE A 263 -6.10 17.78 20.32
N ILE A 264 -7.03 18.25 21.15
CA ILE A 264 -8.29 17.59 21.49
C ILE A 264 -9.41 18.22 20.67
N PHE A 265 -10.35 17.41 20.18
CA PHE A 265 -11.49 17.93 19.44
C PHE A 265 -12.73 17.02 19.55
N ARG A 266 -13.90 17.65 19.40
CA ARG A 266 -15.22 17.03 19.66
C ARG A 266 -15.27 16.38 21.05
N SER A 267 -14.72 17.07 22.05
CA SER A 267 -14.78 16.62 23.44
C SER A 267 -16.15 16.87 24.03
N ASN A 268 -16.62 15.95 24.87
CA ASN A 268 -17.87 16.12 25.61
C ASN A 268 -17.66 16.95 26.90
N ASN A 269 -18.75 17.30 27.58
CA ASN A 269 -18.76 18.15 28.79
C ASN A 269 -18.04 17.58 30.04
N HIS A 270 -17.37 16.43 29.94
CA HIS A 270 -16.64 15.81 31.06
C HIS A 270 -15.19 15.46 30.69
N ASP A 271 -14.72 15.92 29.53
CA ASP A 271 -13.32 15.81 29.07
C ASP A 271 -12.76 14.38 29.08
N LYS A 272 -13.66 13.42 28.89
CA LYS A 272 -13.41 11.98 29.00
C LYS A 272 -13.70 11.23 27.69
N ASN A 273 -14.46 11.85 26.79
CA ASN A 273 -14.79 11.33 25.48
C ASN A 273 -14.36 12.37 24.44
N PHE A 274 -13.34 12.06 23.66
CA PHE A 274 -12.83 12.98 22.64
C PHE A 274 -12.00 12.27 21.58
N TYR A 275 -11.81 12.93 20.44
CA TYR A 275 -10.70 12.62 19.56
C TYR A 275 -9.50 13.47 19.90
N SER A 276 -8.32 12.96 19.58
CA SER A 276 -7.08 13.72 19.70
C SER A 276 -6.11 13.40 18.58
N PHE A 277 -5.52 14.44 18.02
CA PHE A 277 -4.45 14.35 17.04
C PHE A 277 -3.13 14.70 17.71
N ARG A 278 -2.24 13.71 17.83
CA ARG A 278 -1.05 13.76 18.69
C ARG A 278 0.23 13.52 17.90
N LEU A 279 1.30 14.19 18.29
CA LEU A 279 2.66 13.97 17.78
C LEU A 279 3.59 13.60 18.93
N LYS A 280 4.56 12.74 18.62
CA LYS A 280 5.70 12.41 19.47
C LYS A 280 6.96 13.05 18.95
N THR A 281 7.94 13.23 19.84
CA THR A 281 9.26 13.76 19.49
C THR A 281 10.05 12.86 18.53
N ASP A 282 9.68 11.59 18.38
CA ASP A 282 10.34 10.60 17.51
C ASP A 282 9.78 10.55 16.07
N GLY A 283 8.88 11.48 15.71
CA GLY A 283 8.27 11.56 14.39
C GLY A 283 7.07 10.63 14.19
N THR A 284 6.54 10.06 15.26
CA THR A 284 5.26 9.35 15.26
C THR A 284 4.10 10.33 15.43
N TYR A 285 3.00 10.10 14.73
CA TYR A 285 1.72 10.77 14.97
C TYR A 285 0.58 9.78 15.06
N GLY A 286 -0.53 10.21 15.65
CA GLY A 286 -1.74 9.40 15.68
C GLY A 286 -3.01 10.21 15.84
N LEU A 287 -4.10 9.68 15.29
CA LEU A 287 -5.46 10.10 15.59
C LEU A 287 -6.06 9.04 16.52
N ILE A 288 -6.36 9.46 17.74
CA ILE A 288 -6.78 8.59 18.84
C ILE A 288 -8.20 8.97 19.25
N LEU A 289 -9.09 7.97 19.25
CA LEU A 289 -10.40 8.03 19.88
C LEU A 289 -10.25 7.64 21.36
N THR A 290 -10.65 8.50 22.28
CA THR A 290 -10.65 8.25 23.72
C THR A 290 -12.08 8.15 24.24
N ARG A 291 -12.34 7.13 25.05
CA ARG A 291 -13.63 6.87 25.70
C ARG A 291 -13.53 7.07 27.22
N ASN A 292 -14.68 7.25 27.85
CA ASN A 292 -14.83 7.57 29.27
C ASN A 292 -14.32 6.51 30.24
N ASP A 293 -14.20 5.27 29.77
CA ASP A 293 -13.58 4.14 30.46
C ASP A 293 -12.04 4.20 30.42
N GLY A 294 -11.46 5.22 29.79
CA GLY A 294 -10.02 5.39 29.61
C GLY A 294 -9.45 4.56 28.47
N HIS A 295 -10.27 3.81 27.72
CA HIS A 295 -9.83 3.08 26.54
C HIS A 295 -9.49 4.03 25.39
N THR A 296 -8.38 3.73 24.72
CA THR A 296 -7.91 4.49 23.56
C THR A 296 -7.84 3.60 22.33
N ILE A 297 -8.38 4.09 21.21
CA ILE A 297 -8.43 3.37 19.93
C ILE A 297 -7.68 4.21 18.89
N PRO A 298 -6.56 3.73 18.32
CA PRO A 298 -5.88 4.42 17.25
C PRO A 298 -6.68 4.25 15.94
N LEU A 299 -7.23 5.34 15.42
CA LEU A 299 -7.84 5.39 14.09
C LEU A 299 -6.76 5.56 13.00
N VAL A 300 -5.71 6.30 13.33
CA VAL A 300 -4.47 6.43 12.54
C VAL A 300 -3.30 6.36 13.49
N TYR A 301 -2.25 5.64 13.11
CA TYR A 301 -0.98 5.62 13.84
C TYR A 301 0.16 5.32 12.86
N ASP A 302 1.02 6.31 12.62
CA ASP A 302 2.09 6.19 11.62
C ASP A 302 3.25 7.15 11.92
N LYS A 303 4.32 7.09 11.12
CA LYS A 303 5.44 8.03 11.15
C LYS A 303 5.41 8.98 9.96
N SER A 304 5.86 10.21 10.19
CA SER A 304 5.97 11.21 9.11
C SER A 304 7.27 11.99 9.19
N LYS A 305 7.95 12.09 8.04
CA LYS A 305 9.14 12.97 7.88
C LYS A 305 8.79 14.46 7.89
N LEU A 306 7.50 14.79 7.87
CA LEU A 306 7.01 16.17 7.94
C LEU A 306 7.05 16.74 9.35
N ILE A 307 7.20 15.88 10.36
CA ILE A 307 7.34 16.29 11.75
C ILE A 307 8.77 16.78 11.97
N ARG A 308 8.91 17.98 12.51
CA ARG A 308 10.18 18.45 13.09
C ARG A 308 10.37 17.73 14.41
N THR A 309 11.25 16.73 14.40
CA THR A 309 11.48 15.79 15.51
C THR A 309 12.41 16.37 16.57
N GLY A 310 12.30 15.88 17.81
CA GLY A 310 13.05 16.34 18.96
C GLY A 310 12.27 17.33 19.84
N ALA A 311 12.79 17.59 21.02
CA ALA A 311 12.26 18.61 21.92
C ALA A 311 12.54 20.02 21.35
N ASP A 312 11.73 20.98 21.79
CA ASP A 312 11.81 22.39 21.40
C ASP A 312 11.66 22.63 19.88
N GLN A 313 11.05 21.68 19.18
CA GLN A 313 10.66 21.84 17.77
C GLN A 313 9.19 22.17 17.67
N THR A 314 8.88 23.39 17.23
CA THR A 314 7.50 23.79 16.92
C THR A 314 7.01 22.99 15.73
N ASN A 315 5.75 22.54 15.70
CA ASN A 315 5.05 21.97 14.56
C ASN A 315 3.67 22.63 14.43
N THR A 316 3.21 22.87 13.21
CA THR A 316 1.83 23.32 12.99
C THR A 316 0.96 22.10 12.78
N LEU A 317 -0.02 21.89 13.65
CA LEU A 317 -0.99 20.81 13.51
C LEU A 317 -2.28 21.40 12.98
N THR A 318 -2.90 20.70 12.03
CA THR A 318 -4.24 21.05 11.56
C THR A 318 -5.12 19.81 11.49
N ILE A 319 -6.34 19.92 12.02
CA ILE A 319 -7.41 18.96 11.75
C ILE A 319 -8.49 19.63 10.93
N ILE A 320 -9.12 18.86 10.05
CA ILE A 320 -10.31 19.27 9.30
C ILE A 320 -11.34 18.17 9.51
N ALA A 321 -12.38 18.48 10.27
CA ALA A 321 -13.48 17.58 10.57
C ALA A 321 -14.71 17.98 9.73
N ARG A 322 -15.22 17.05 8.92
CA ARG A 322 -16.39 17.25 8.05
C ARG A 322 -17.27 16.00 8.03
N GLY A 323 -18.40 16.04 8.72
CA GLY A 323 -19.17 14.85 9.06
C GLY A 323 -18.28 13.87 9.80
N ASP A 324 -18.19 12.64 9.30
CA ASP A 324 -17.39 11.58 9.91
C ASP A 324 -15.93 11.63 9.44
N ASN A 325 -15.62 12.40 8.40
CA ASN A 325 -14.27 12.48 7.83
C ASN A 325 -13.40 13.44 8.63
N ILE A 326 -12.23 12.94 9.03
CA ILE A 326 -11.21 13.68 9.78
C ILE A 326 -9.92 13.65 8.95
N TYR A 327 -9.46 14.81 8.50
CA TYR A 327 -8.20 14.96 7.76
C TYR A 327 -7.13 15.58 8.66
N LEU A 328 -5.92 15.03 8.60
CA LEU A 328 -4.80 15.39 9.46
C LEU A 328 -3.70 16.03 8.62
N TYR A 329 -3.19 17.16 9.10
CA TYR A 329 -2.08 17.86 8.46
C TYR A 329 -1.02 18.23 9.50
N ILE A 330 0.23 18.08 9.10
CA ILE A 330 1.40 18.50 9.88
C ILE A 330 2.18 19.45 9.00
N ASN A 331 2.52 20.63 9.54
CA ASN A 331 3.23 21.68 8.83
C ASN A 331 2.57 21.99 7.47
N LYS A 332 1.23 22.07 7.47
CA LYS A 332 0.36 22.37 6.32
C LYS A 332 0.40 21.33 5.20
N GLN A 333 0.89 20.13 5.49
CA GLN A 333 0.95 19.01 4.56
C GLN A 333 0.15 17.83 5.08
N TYR A 334 -0.62 17.20 4.20
CA TYR A 334 -1.47 16.06 4.53
C TYR A 334 -0.62 14.89 5.03
N VAL A 335 -1.04 14.27 6.14
CA VAL A 335 -0.38 13.07 6.68
C VAL A 335 -1.30 11.84 6.73
N GLY A 336 -2.61 12.03 6.88
CA GLY A 336 -3.55 10.92 6.96
C GLY A 336 -4.98 11.39 7.17
N SER A 337 -5.91 10.45 7.14
CA SER A 337 -7.32 10.69 7.44
C SER A 337 -7.99 9.44 7.98
N ALA A 338 -9.10 9.62 8.70
CA ALA A 338 -10.00 8.54 9.09
C ALA A 338 -11.46 8.96 8.85
N SER A 339 -12.36 7.98 8.84
CA SER A 339 -13.80 8.19 8.90
C SER A 339 -14.31 7.50 10.17
N ASP A 340 -14.89 8.26 11.09
CA ASP A 340 -15.42 7.76 12.36
C ASP A 340 -16.55 8.68 12.84
N ASP A 341 -17.65 8.10 13.29
CA ASP A 341 -18.90 8.77 13.68
C ASP A 341 -19.15 8.74 15.20
N THR A 342 -18.18 8.26 15.99
CA THR A 342 -18.35 8.11 17.45
C THR A 342 -18.68 9.43 18.13
N TYR A 343 -17.99 10.52 17.76
CA TYR A 343 -18.30 11.87 18.24
C TYR A 343 -18.50 12.83 17.06
N GLU A 344 -19.67 13.45 16.99
CA GLU A 344 -20.03 14.34 15.89
C GLU A 344 -19.70 15.81 16.16
N ALA A 345 -19.79 16.24 17.41
CA ALA A 345 -19.54 17.63 17.82
C ALA A 345 -19.03 17.71 19.27
N GLY A 346 -18.43 18.84 19.63
CA GLY A 346 -18.02 19.10 21.00
C GLY A 346 -17.03 20.25 21.13
N THR A 347 -16.44 20.37 22.32
CA THR A 347 -15.41 21.36 22.62
C THR A 347 -14.07 21.00 21.95
N ILE A 348 -13.20 21.99 21.85
CA ILE A 348 -11.81 21.82 21.42
C ILE A 348 -10.86 21.98 22.60
N GLY A 349 -9.65 21.48 22.47
CA GLY A 349 -8.64 21.61 23.51
C GLY A 349 -7.24 21.24 23.03
N VAL A 350 -6.31 21.20 23.97
CA VAL A 350 -4.92 20.77 23.77
C VAL A 350 -4.51 19.81 24.87
N ILE A 351 -3.46 19.01 24.64
CA ILE A 351 -3.08 17.94 25.57
C ILE A 351 -1.57 17.71 25.58
N ALA A 352 -1.03 17.42 26.76
CA ALA A 352 0.27 16.81 26.99
C ALA A 352 0.10 15.43 27.61
N LEU A 353 0.95 14.48 27.23
CA LEU A 353 0.96 13.12 27.77
C LEU A 353 2.37 12.74 28.20
N ALA A 354 2.51 12.30 29.45
CA ALA A 354 3.74 11.72 29.97
C ALA A 354 3.66 10.19 29.87
N LEU A 355 4.36 9.61 28.90
CA LEU A 355 4.42 8.15 28.75
C LEU A 355 5.50 7.57 29.65
N ASN A 356 6.71 8.08 29.51
CA ASN A 356 7.90 7.69 30.25
C ASN A 356 8.63 8.88 30.88
N HIS A 357 8.38 10.09 30.39
CA HIS A 357 9.01 11.31 30.86
C HIS A 357 7.97 12.38 31.16
N GLY A 358 8.23 13.15 32.20
CA GLY A 358 7.44 14.34 32.49
C GLY A 358 7.43 15.30 31.30
N THR A 359 6.25 15.65 30.83
CA THR A 359 6.00 16.30 29.55
C THR A 359 5.43 17.69 29.75
N THR A 360 5.91 18.64 28.95
CA THR A 360 5.37 20.01 28.87
C THR A 360 5.30 20.42 27.42
N VAL A 361 4.13 20.90 27.01
CA VAL A 361 3.83 21.26 25.64
C VAL A 361 3.24 22.66 25.62
N ALA A 362 3.81 23.53 24.78
CA ALA A 362 3.37 24.89 24.57
C ALA A 362 2.55 25.02 23.29
N PHE A 363 1.44 25.76 23.36
CA PHE A 363 0.53 25.99 22.25
C PHE A 363 0.31 27.48 22.02
N ASN A 364 0.41 27.91 20.77
CA ASN A 364 0.15 29.30 20.38
C ASN A 364 -0.49 29.40 18.99
N ASN A 365 -0.98 30.59 18.64
CA ASN A 365 -1.50 30.91 17.32
C ASN A 365 -2.61 29.94 16.85
N LEU A 366 -3.62 29.75 17.69
CA LEU A 366 -4.79 28.95 17.40
C LEU A 366 -5.70 29.69 16.42
N ARG A 367 -6.09 29.01 15.36
CA ARG A 367 -7.14 29.44 14.44
C ARG A 367 -8.18 28.34 14.25
N VAL A 368 -9.45 28.75 14.25
CA VAL A 368 -10.57 27.84 13.99
C VAL A 368 -11.48 28.44 12.93
N TRP A 369 -11.84 27.66 11.91
CA TRP A 369 -12.79 28.02 10.86
C TRP A 369 -14.00 27.10 10.96
N GLN A 370 -15.20 27.68 10.93
CA GLN A 370 -16.44 26.93 10.77
C GLN A 370 -16.59 26.54 9.28
N LEU A 371 -16.98 25.28 9.01
CA LEU A 371 -17.16 24.75 7.64
C LEU A 371 -18.61 24.54 7.26
#